data_AF-A0A2P6FKZ7-F1
#
_entry.id   AF-A0A2P6FKZ7-F1
#
_cell.length_a   1.000
_cell.length_b   1.000
_cell.length_c   1.000
_cell.angle_alpha   90.00
_cell.angle_beta   90.00
_cell.angle_gamma   90.00
#
_symmetry.space_group_name_H-M   'P 1'
#
loop_
_entity.id
_entity.type
_entity.pdbx_description
1 polymer ?
#
loop_
_entity_poly.entity_id
_entity_poly.type
_entity_poly.pdbx_seq_one_letter_code
_entity_poly.pdbx_strand_id
1 'polypeptide(L)'
;MINNIFFCIFFGLILGFSEPVNSSNSEPMTAIDWLAEKINDPPEFFTLSNEQSGDYHDKDPEILLNHLPGVSRNSIGLFGVERLGLPVNIWSSENETHIADAVSQIPRSELFNLNRLLKRILLAEADPPITDTKSNFSGQAFLLARISKLIMMGALDDAEVLIESIHPISNTAFLDLWANIAFSTKRLDGFCNMILERPSEKNFLMHRIICLARSGDWNAAALALATYSSIGDIDKNLERLLINYLDHEAELEIKNEEICLEEQPVLVYLCDFSGIRPPDNELPLGFLYTNLGRNKSLRTRINASEEFVKSGALDPAILFSNYKIKRPSTSGGVWARAKLVQELDQKFNMEEYEQLDLLRNLSLAVQEFMQVHLLAQFANVYGEKIQKIKLNQVSWKYEEMVAALVLLSGENLVNIRKEVIKNSNVNTAYYLASGKIGWENNEKKSTKLISQHFHNFEEYNLTLLDKIVLEASVGRFPKDRILSEEMRNSLNLHMNGALLFKALALISSGQKSDMLDLQIGLASLVRMGLLEDFRIIATEILIMEYFRNSVY
;
A
#
# COMPACT_ATOMS: atom_id res chain seq x y z
N MET A 1 13.59 -6.19 -71.48
CA MET A 1 14.89 -5.49 -71.57
C MET A 1 14.60 -4.01 -71.79
N ILE A 2 15.18 -2.99 -71.17
CA ILE A 2 16.04 -2.78 -69.98
C ILE A 2 15.75 -1.33 -69.53
N ASN A 3 16.02 -1.08 -68.26
CA ASN A 3 15.71 0.05 -67.39
C ASN A 3 16.58 1.33 -67.53
N ASN A 4 15.99 2.43 -67.03
CA ASN A 4 16.51 3.51 -66.17
C ASN A 4 17.15 4.82 -66.68
N ILE A 5 16.75 5.90 -65.97
CA ILE A 5 16.85 7.37 -66.11
C ILE A 5 17.65 7.90 -64.89
N PHE A 6 18.73 8.68 -65.01
CA PHE A 6 18.92 10.15 -65.18
C PHE A 6 18.69 11.04 -63.92
N PHE A 7 19.74 11.75 -63.47
CA PHE A 7 19.63 13.05 -62.79
C PHE A 7 20.94 13.85 -62.94
N CYS A 8 20.85 15.07 -63.48
CA CYS A 8 21.97 16.01 -63.67
C CYS A 8 21.72 17.32 -62.90
N ILE A 9 22.82 17.89 -62.41
CA ILE A 9 22.96 19.13 -61.64
C ILE A 9 22.83 20.35 -62.56
N PHE A 10 22.23 21.45 -62.08
CA PHE A 10 22.41 22.77 -62.70
C PHE A 10 22.60 23.86 -61.64
N PHE A 11 23.61 24.70 -61.88
CA PHE A 11 24.06 25.84 -61.09
C PHE A 11 23.51 27.12 -61.74
N GLY A 12 23.04 28.09 -60.95
CA GLY A 12 22.50 29.37 -61.45
C GLY A 12 22.72 30.50 -60.46
N LEU A 13 23.26 31.61 -60.96
CA LEU A 13 23.85 32.74 -60.25
C LEU A 13 23.05 34.00 -60.62
N ILE A 14 22.43 34.73 -59.67
CA ILE A 14 21.91 36.10 -59.88
C ILE A 14 22.12 36.98 -58.63
N LEU A 15 22.51 38.22 -58.90
CA LEU A 15 22.94 39.32 -58.03
C LEU A 15 21.79 40.10 -57.35
N GLY A 16 22.00 40.43 -56.07
CA GLY A 16 21.80 41.72 -55.38
C GLY A 16 20.54 42.59 -55.55
N PHE A 17 19.77 42.71 -54.45
CA PHE A 17 19.23 43.99 -53.95
C PHE A 17 19.33 43.99 -52.41
N SER A 18 19.92 45.05 -51.84
CA SER A 18 20.16 45.24 -50.42
C SER A 18 19.12 46.15 -49.79
N GLU A 19 18.37 45.64 -48.81
CA GLU A 19 17.61 46.44 -47.83
C GLU A 19 18.30 46.32 -46.45
N PRO A 20 18.29 47.39 -45.62
CA PRO A 20 18.99 47.37 -44.35
C PRO A 20 18.17 46.58 -43.32
N VAL A 21 18.67 45.42 -42.91
CA VAL A 21 18.16 44.74 -41.71
C VAL A 21 18.85 45.37 -40.50
N ASN A 22 18.07 46.06 -39.68
CA ASN A 22 18.47 46.51 -38.35
C ASN A 22 19.02 45.31 -37.57
N SER A 23 20.30 45.38 -37.18
CA SER A 23 20.86 44.52 -36.15
C SER A 23 20.29 44.94 -34.80
N SER A 24 19.19 44.35 -34.36
CA SER A 24 18.92 44.26 -32.94
C SER A 24 19.97 43.29 -32.36
N ASN A 25 20.95 43.85 -31.64
CA ASN A 25 21.79 43.08 -30.72
C ASN A 25 20.84 42.41 -29.72
N SER A 26 20.43 41.18 -29.98
CA SER A 26 19.89 40.32 -28.95
C SER A 26 21.09 39.77 -28.19
N GLU A 27 21.34 40.36 -27.02
CA GLU A 27 22.11 39.72 -25.96
C GLU A 27 21.68 38.25 -25.81
N PRO A 28 22.62 37.34 -25.47
CA PRO A 28 22.28 35.95 -25.30
C PRO A 28 21.22 35.85 -24.19
N MET A 29 20.05 35.31 -24.53
CA MET A 29 18.94 35.06 -23.60
C MET A 29 19.44 34.18 -22.45
N THR A 30 19.87 34.79 -21.35
CA THR A 30 19.92 34.11 -20.06
C THR A 30 18.48 33.88 -19.66
N ALA A 31 18.12 32.60 -19.56
CA ALA A 31 16.84 32.20 -19.03
C ALA A 31 16.62 32.89 -17.69
N ILE A 32 15.44 33.49 -17.54
CA ILE A 32 14.75 33.82 -16.29
C ILE A 32 14.76 35.33 -15.90
N ASP A 33 14.23 36.19 -16.78
CA ASP A 33 13.79 37.56 -16.42
C ASP A 33 12.67 37.56 -15.36
N TRP A 34 11.82 36.52 -15.34
CA TRP A 34 10.69 36.40 -14.40
C TRP A 34 11.12 36.24 -12.93
N LEU A 35 12.36 35.82 -12.66
CA LEU A 35 12.89 35.67 -11.30
C LEU A 35 13.51 36.96 -10.80
N ALA A 36 14.09 37.78 -11.70
CA ALA A 36 14.57 39.11 -11.35
C ALA A 36 13.40 40.03 -10.93
N GLU A 37 12.23 39.88 -11.56
CA GLU A 37 11.02 40.63 -11.21
C GLU A 37 10.46 40.22 -9.83
N LYS A 38 10.50 38.92 -9.49
CA LYS A 38 10.03 38.39 -8.19
C LYS A 38 10.96 38.64 -7.01
N ILE A 39 12.24 38.92 -7.24
CA ILE A 39 13.19 39.27 -6.16
C ILE A 39 12.96 40.70 -5.66
N ASN A 40 12.50 41.59 -6.56
CA ASN A 40 12.30 43.01 -6.23
C ASN A 40 10.90 43.33 -5.69
N ASP A 41 9.94 42.40 -5.82
CA ASP A 41 8.58 42.54 -5.28
C ASP A 41 8.10 41.21 -4.63
N PRO A 42 8.60 40.89 -3.42
CA PRO A 42 8.20 39.68 -2.72
C PRO A 42 6.72 39.74 -2.32
N PRO A 43 5.95 38.64 -2.42
CA PRO A 43 4.56 38.63 -1.98
C PRO A 43 4.49 38.97 -0.48
N GLU A 44 3.49 39.78 -0.08
CA GLU A 44 3.21 40.04 1.33
C GLU A 44 2.89 38.74 2.06
N PHE A 45 3.80 38.33 2.94
CA PHE A 45 3.55 37.25 3.88
C PHE A 45 2.71 37.80 5.03
N PHE A 46 1.48 37.31 5.18
CA PHE A 46 0.72 37.52 6.41
C PHE A 46 1.33 36.65 7.52
N THR A 47 2.25 37.23 8.29
CA THR A 47 2.57 36.71 9.62
C THR A 47 1.45 37.13 10.56
N LEU A 48 0.91 36.19 11.33
CA LEU A 48 0.06 36.55 12.48
C LEU A 48 0.93 37.38 13.42
N SER A 49 0.68 38.69 13.48
CA SER A 49 1.38 39.60 14.38
C SER A 49 1.06 39.24 15.82
N ASN A 50 2.02 38.61 16.48
CA ASN A 50 2.12 38.67 17.94
C ASN A 50 3.52 39.15 18.30
N GLU A 51 3.89 40.32 17.77
CA GLU A 51 5.05 41.08 18.21
C GLU A 51 4.56 42.24 19.09
N GLN A 52 4.65 42.05 20.41
CA GLN A 52 4.93 43.17 21.29
C GLN A 52 6.37 43.00 21.78
N SER A 53 7.27 43.77 21.16
CA SER A 53 8.66 43.90 21.58
C SER A 53 8.70 44.67 22.90
N GLY A 54 8.79 43.95 24.01
CA GLY A 54 9.14 44.51 25.32
C GLY A 54 10.65 44.43 25.52
N ASP A 55 11.30 45.59 25.61
CA ASP A 55 12.70 45.76 25.98
C ASP A 55 12.95 45.18 27.38
N TYR A 56 13.78 44.16 27.51
CA TYR A 56 14.12 43.55 28.80
C TYR A 56 15.64 43.55 29.02
N HIS A 57 16.03 44.41 29.95
CA HIS A 57 17.36 44.45 30.54
C HIS A 57 17.70 43.15 31.28
N ASP A 58 18.88 42.68 30.94
CA ASP A 58 19.71 41.63 31.52
C ASP A 58 19.63 41.50 33.07
N LYS A 59 19.17 40.33 33.53
CA LYS A 59 19.50 39.67 34.81
C LYS A 59 18.92 38.25 34.82
N ASP A 60 19.77 37.28 34.49
CA ASP A 60 19.57 35.82 34.58
C ASP A 60 18.96 35.40 35.95
N PRO A 61 18.00 34.45 36.01
CA PRO A 61 18.34 33.03 35.89
C PRO A 61 17.32 32.17 35.08
N GLU A 62 17.79 31.01 34.62
CA GLU A 62 17.07 29.99 33.81
C GLU A 62 16.74 30.47 32.38
N ILE A 63 17.68 30.24 31.47
CA ILE A 63 17.42 30.23 30.03
C ILE A 63 16.41 29.09 29.74
N LEU A 64 15.12 29.42 29.79
CA LEU A 64 14.06 28.65 29.16
C LEU A 64 14.31 28.72 27.65
N LEU A 65 15.05 27.72 27.15
CA LEU A 65 15.18 27.43 25.73
C LEU A 65 13.78 27.16 25.17
N ASN A 66 13.12 28.21 24.67
CA ASN A 66 12.01 28.05 23.75
C ASN A 66 12.57 27.50 22.44
N HIS A 67 12.71 26.17 22.36
CA HIS A 67 12.82 25.50 21.08
C HIS A 67 11.58 25.88 20.27
N LEU A 68 11.76 26.55 19.13
CA LEU A 68 10.74 26.60 18.07
C LEU A 68 10.19 25.17 17.94
N PRO A 69 8.86 24.94 17.99
CA PRO A 69 8.34 23.59 17.83
C PRO A 69 8.88 23.08 16.50
N GLY A 70 9.75 22.07 16.58
CA GLY A 70 10.25 21.42 15.38
C GLY A 70 9.05 21.02 14.53
N VAL A 71 9.17 21.13 13.21
CA VAL A 71 8.12 20.66 12.30
C VAL A 71 7.80 19.21 12.69
N SER A 72 6.56 18.95 13.11
CA SER A 72 6.15 17.62 13.54
C SER A 72 6.41 16.62 12.42
N ARG A 73 7.20 15.58 12.70
CA ARG A 73 7.51 14.53 11.73
C ARG A 73 6.26 13.73 11.35
N ASN A 74 5.20 13.84 12.15
CA ASN A 74 3.91 13.20 11.86
C ASN A 74 3.23 13.75 10.60
N SER A 75 3.66 14.89 10.06
CA SER A 75 3.15 15.43 8.78
C SER A 75 3.69 14.71 7.55
N ILE A 76 4.85 14.05 7.69
CA ILE A 76 5.60 13.44 6.57
C ILE A 76 4.75 12.36 5.89
N GLY A 77 4.76 12.37 4.56
CA GLY A 77 4.08 11.41 3.70
C GLY A 77 4.67 11.42 2.29
N LEU A 78 4.16 10.55 1.42
CA LEU A 78 4.60 10.46 0.01
C LEU A 78 3.64 11.16 -0.95
N PHE A 79 2.37 11.26 -0.56
CA PHE A 79 1.32 11.81 -1.41
C PHE A 79 0.45 12.79 -0.63
N GLY A 80 0.30 14.00 -1.15
CA GLY A 80 -0.66 14.97 -0.60
C GLY A 80 -2.07 14.39 -0.59
N VAL A 81 -2.78 14.56 0.53
CA VAL A 81 -4.13 14.03 0.81
C VAL A 81 -5.19 14.31 -0.27
N GLU A 82 -5.10 15.43 -1.00
CA GLU A 82 -6.06 15.76 -2.06
C GLU A 82 -6.07 14.71 -3.18
N ARG A 83 -4.90 14.17 -3.52
CA ARG A 83 -4.78 13.07 -4.51
C ARG A 83 -5.37 11.77 -3.99
N LEU A 84 -5.56 11.65 -2.68
CA LEU A 84 -6.05 10.47 -2.00
C LEU A 84 -7.54 10.58 -1.62
N GLY A 85 -8.19 11.71 -1.92
CA GLY A 85 -9.58 11.98 -1.54
C GLY A 85 -9.77 12.21 -0.04
N LEU A 86 -8.74 12.63 0.67
CA LEU A 86 -8.76 12.87 2.13
C LEU A 86 -8.66 14.39 2.42
N PRO A 87 -9.24 14.88 3.53
CA PRO A 87 -9.09 16.27 3.93
C PRO A 87 -7.69 16.53 4.52
N VAL A 88 -7.15 17.74 4.31
CA VAL A 88 -5.80 18.13 4.76
C VAL A 88 -5.64 18.05 6.27
N ASN A 89 -6.72 18.34 7.01
CA ASN A 89 -6.75 18.33 8.46
C ASN A 89 -7.21 16.99 9.07
N ILE A 90 -7.10 15.88 8.32
CA ILE A 90 -7.61 14.57 8.75
C ILE A 90 -7.04 14.10 10.10
N TRP A 91 -5.80 14.51 10.44
CA TRP A 91 -5.14 14.15 11.71
C TRP A 91 -5.16 15.29 12.74
N SER A 92 -5.47 16.53 12.36
CA SER A 92 -5.15 17.71 13.16
C SER A 92 -5.84 17.79 14.52
N SER A 93 -7.01 17.17 14.66
CA SER A 93 -7.77 17.12 15.93
C SER A 93 -7.40 15.92 16.81
N GLU A 94 -6.52 15.06 16.34
CA GLU A 94 -6.18 13.78 16.97
C GLU A 94 -5.02 13.94 17.94
N ASN A 95 -4.97 13.11 18.98
CA ASN A 95 -3.77 12.96 19.79
C ASN A 95 -2.82 11.97 19.11
N GLU A 96 -1.53 12.33 18.97
CA GLU A 96 -0.57 11.52 18.20
C GLU A 96 -0.37 10.10 18.73
N THR A 97 -0.45 9.87 20.05
CA THR A 97 -0.27 8.53 20.64
C THR A 97 -1.52 7.69 20.47
N HIS A 98 -2.70 8.28 20.65
CA HIS A 98 -3.96 7.58 20.41
C HIS A 98 -4.12 7.14 18.95
N ILE A 99 -3.79 7.99 17.99
CA ILE A 99 -3.90 7.62 16.58
C ILE A 99 -2.78 6.63 16.15
N ALA A 100 -1.60 6.70 16.76
CA ALA A 100 -0.55 5.69 16.60
C ALA A 100 -1.01 4.30 17.09
N ASP A 101 -1.68 4.24 18.24
CA ASP A 101 -2.26 3.01 18.77
C ASP A 101 -3.37 2.48 17.84
N ALA A 102 -4.22 3.36 17.32
CA ALA A 102 -5.27 2.99 16.38
C ALA A 102 -4.71 2.32 15.12
N VAL A 103 -3.61 2.85 14.54
CA VAL A 103 -2.92 2.24 13.39
C VAL A 103 -2.38 0.85 13.74
N SER A 104 -1.75 0.72 14.90
CA SER A 104 -1.10 -0.52 15.34
C SER A 104 -2.10 -1.66 15.57
N GLN A 105 -3.34 -1.34 15.95
CA GLN A 105 -4.39 -2.31 16.23
C GLN A 105 -5.14 -2.82 14.98
N ILE A 106 -4.93 -2.23 13.80
CA ILE A 106 -5.60 -2.67 12.58
C ILE A 106 -5.09 -4.08 12.24
N PRO A 107 -5.94 -5.12 12.16
CA PRO A 107 -5.48 -6.45 11.77
C PRO A 107 -5.13 -6.51 10.27
N ARG A 108 -4.44 -7.57 9.84
CA ARG A 108 -4.27 -7.88 8.41
C ARG A 108 -5.63 -8.32 7.84
N SER A 109 -6.08 -7.67 6.78
CA SER A 109 -7.33 -8.04 6.10
C SER A 109 -7.08 -9.04 4.98
N GLU A 110 -8.10 -9.87 4.68
CA GLU A 110 -8.17 -10.64 3.44
C GLU A 110 -8.76 -9.84 2.27
N LEU A 111 -9.32 -8.65 2.55
CA LEU A 111 -9.91 -7.78 1.54
C LEU A 111 -8.81 -6.95 0.87
N PHE A 112 -8.65 -7.17 -0.42
CA PHE A 112 -7.65 -6.49 -1.25
C PHE A 112 -7.85 -4.98 -1.25
N ASN A 113 -9.09 -4.50 -1.43
CA ASN A 113 -9.35 -3.08 -1.53
C ASN A 113 -9.27 -2.37 -0.18
N LEU A 114 -9.52 -3.08 0.93
CA LEU A 114 -9.29 -2.55 2.27
C LEU A 114 -7.80 -2.36 2.57
N ASN A 115 -6.97 -3.35 2.20
CA ASN A 115 -5.52 -3.25 2.35
C ASN A 115 -4.93 -2.13 1.47
N ARG A 116 -5.45 -1.94 0.25
CA ARG A 116 -5.08 -0.81 -0.61
C ARG A 116 -5.44 0.54 -0.01
N LEU A 117 -6.66 0.67 0.52
CA LEU A 117 -7.09 1.88 1.21
C LEU A 117 -6.19 2.18 2.42
N LEU A 118 -5.91 1.18 3.25
CA LEU A 118 -5.02 1.33 4.39
C LEU A 118 -3.63 1.81 3.94
N LYS A 119 -2.99 1.14 2.97
CA LYS A 119 -1.69 1.56 2.43
C LYS A 119 -1.75 3.02 1.94
N ARG A 120 -2.78 3.37 1.18
CA ARG A 120 -3.00 4.74 0.67
C ARG A 120 -3.02 5.76 1.81
N ILE A 121 -3.74 5.47 2.89
CA ILE A 121 -3.85 6.35 4.06
C ILE A 121 -2.52 6.47 4.82
N LEU A 122 -1.78 5.36 5.00
CA LEU A 122 -0.50 5.36 5.71
C LEU A 122 0.58 6.20 5.00
N LEU A 123 0.45 6.39 3.69
CA LEU A 123 1.37 7.18 2.86
C LEU A 123 0.95 8.65 2.68
N ALA A 124 -0.15 9.07 3.32
CA ALA A 124 -0.66 10.42 3.20
C ALA A 124 0.22 11.46 3.90
N GLU A 125 0.51 12.55 3.20
CA GLU A 125 1.06 13.79 3.73
C GLU A 125 -0.09 14.73 4.09
N ALA A 126 -0.20 15.10 5.36
CA ALA A 126 -1.30 15.91 5.88
C ALA A 126 -0.87 16.71 7.13
N ASP A 127 -1.72 17.61 7.60
CA ASP A 127 -1.46 18.35 8.83
C ASP A 127 -1.30 17.37 10.01
N PRO A 128 -0.28 17.57 10.87
CA PRO A 128 0.06 16.60 11.91
C PRO A 128 -1.00 16.58 13.03
N PRO A 129 -1.14 15.46 13.76
CA PRO A 129 -1.91 15.41 15.00
C PRO A 129 -1.31 16.28 16.10
N ILE A 130 -2.12 16.53 17.13
CA ILE A 130 -1.73 17.22 18.36
C ILE A 130 -0.61 16.41 19.02
N THR A 131 0.51 17.09 19.25
CA THR A 131 1.70 16.53 19.88
C THR A 131 1.43 16.20 21.35
N ASP A 132 1.83 15.00 21.76
CA ASP A 132 1.82 14.53 23.13
C ASP A 132 3.18 14.77 23.77
N THR A 133 3.32 15.89 24.47
CA THR A 133 4.57 16.31 25.11
C THR A 133 5.04 15.37 26.22
N LYS A 134 4.20 14.43 26.68
CA LYS A 134 4.55 13.44 27.70
C LYS A 134 5.08 12.14 27.08
N SER A 135 4.92 11.96 25.77
CA SER A 135 5.38 10.79 25.05
C SER A 135 6.90 10.84 24.82
N ASN A 136 7.56 9.69 24.96
CA ASN A 136 8.95 9.51 24.51
C ASN A 136 9.11 9.73 22.99
N PHE A 137 8.00 9.67 22.26
CA PHE A 137 7.91 9.86 20.83
C PHE A 137 7.14 11.14 20.45
N SER A 138 7.23 12.16 21.29
CA SER A 138 6.63 13.48 21.04
C SER A 138 6.97 14.01 19.63
N GLY A 139 5.95 14.31 18.84
CA GLY A 139 6.04 14.84 17.48
C GLY A 139 6.39 13.80 16.40
N GLN A 140 6.43 12.51 16.75
CA GLN A 140 6.89 11.42 15.86
C GLN A 140 6.17 10.08 16.07
N ALA A 141 5.31 9.94 17.09
CA ALA A 141 4.65 8.69 17.45
C ALA A 141 3.78 8.14 16.30
N PHE A 142 3.05 9.02 15.62
CA PHE A 142 2.18 8.63 14.53
C PHE A 142 2.97 8.19 13.29
N LEU A 143 4.08 8.87 12.96
CA LEU A 143 4.94 8.42 11.86
C LEU A 143 5.56 7.04 12.14
N LEU A 144 6.03 6.80 13.38
CA LEU A 144 6.55 5.48 13.77
C LEU A 144 5.52 4.37 13.56
N ALA A 145 4.28 4.58 13.99
CA ALA A 145 3.20 3.62 13.81
C ALA A 145 2.88 3.38 12.32
N ARG A 146 2.88 4.43 11.49
CA ARG A 146 2.64 4.29 10.04
C ARG A 146 3.73 3.47 9.35
N ILE A 147 5.01 3.76 9.62
CA ILE A 147 6.14 3.01 9.05
C ILE A 147 6.12 1.55 9.54
N SER A 148 5.92 1.33 10.84
CA SER A 148 5.77 -0.01 11.41
C SER A 148 4.65 -0.80 10.72
N LYS A 149 3.50 -0.16 10.48
CA LYS A 149 2.38 -0.79 9.79
C LYS A 149 2.69 -1.13 8.33
N LEU A 150 3.40 -0.27 7.60
CA LEU A 150 3.86 -0.55 6.25
C LEU A 150 4.82 -1.75 6.21
N ILE A 151 5.75 -1.85 7.17
CA ILE A 151 6.64 -3.01 7.31
C ILE A 151 5.83 -4.28 7.55
N MET A 152 4.87 -4.27 8.49
CA MET A 152 3.98 -5.41 8.75
C MET A 152 3.16 -5.83 7.52
N MET A 153 2.78 -4.87 6.67
CA MET A 153 2.09 -5.13 5.40
C MET A 153 3.03 -5.65 4.31
N GLY A 154 4.35 -5.63 4.51
CA GLY A 154 5.35 -5.96 3.49
C GLY A 154 5.59 -4.85 2.47
N ALA A 155 5.06 -3.64 2.69
CA ALA A 155 5.26 -2.46 1.86
C ALA A 155 6.63 -1.80 2.16
N LEU A 156 7.70 -2.59 2.05
CA LEU A 156 9.05 -2.20 2.47
C LEU A 156 9.64 -1.07 1.62
N ASP A 157 9.30 -1.01 0.32
CA ASP A 157 9.73 0.09 -0.54
C ASP A 157 9.13 1.42 -0.08
N ASP A 158 7.84 1.47 0.21
CA ASP A 158 7.19 2.68 0.69
C ASP A 158 7.67 3.08 2.10
N ALA A 159 7.91 2.09 2.96
CA ALA A 159 8.46 2.30 4.29
C ALA A 159 9.89 2.87 4.24
N GLU A 160 10.72 2.38 3.31
CA GLU A 160 12.08 2.89 3.09
C GLU A 160 12.06 4.35 2.65
N VAL A 161 11.19 4.72 1.69
CA VAL A 161 11.10 6.11 1.22
C VAL A 161 10.71 7.06 2.37
N LEU A 162 9.75 6.67 3.22
CA LEU A 162 9.38 7.46 4.38
C LEU A 162 10.53 7.61 5.38
N ILE A 163 11.27 6.53 5.65
CA ILE A 163 12.34 6.57 6.65
C ILE A 163 13.61 7.29 6.16
N GLU A 164 13.87 7.28 4.86
CA GLU A 164 14.96 8.06 4.28
C GLU A 164 14.63 9.57 4.28
N SER A 165 13.36 9.93 4.08
CA SER A 165 12.93 11.34 4.09
C SER A 165 13.19 12.05 5.41
N ILE A 166 13.16 11.31 6.54
CA ILE A 166 13.28 11.89 7.88
C ILE A 166 14.73 12.11 8.34
N HIS A 167 15.73 11.68 7.56
CA HIS A 167 17.16 11.68 7.91
C HIS A 167 17.38 11.32 9.40
N PRO A 168 17.31 10.03 9.77
CA PRO A 168 17.09 9.58 11.15
C PRO A 168 18.34 9.70 12.04
N ILE A 169 18.88 10.91 12.22
CA ILE A 169 20.18 11.15 12.84
C ILE A 169 20.14 11.14 14.39
N SER A 170 18.99 10.92 15.05
CA SER A 170 18.97 10.97 16.53
C SER A 170 18.00 10.07 17.29
N ASN A 171 17.05 9.39 16.64
CA ASN A 171 16.06 8.56 17.35
C ASN A 171 16.25 7.07 17.06
N THR A 172 16.56 6.31 18.11
CA THR A 172 16.78 4.85 18.05
C THR A 172 15.59 4.09 17.48
N ALA A 173 14.35 4.52 17.74
CA ALA A 173 13.16 3.83 17.22
C ALA A 173 13.07 3.89 15.69
N PHE A 174 13.48 4.99 15.06
CA PHE A 174 13.56 5.04 13.59
C PHE A 174 14.74 4.22 13.08
N LEU A 175 15.85 4.15 13.83
CA LEU A 175 16.97 3.29 13.45
C LEU A 175 16.60 1.80 13.48
N ASP A 176 15.80 1.37 14.46
CA ASP A 176 15.30 0.00 14.55
C ASP A 176 14.41 -0.34 13.34
N LEU A 177 13.50 0.57 12.96
CA LEU A 177 12.67 0.37 11.76
C LEU A 177 13.52 0.37 10.48
N TRP A 178 14.55 1.22 10.38
CA TRP A 178 15.41 1.25 9.20
C TRP A 178 16.25 -0.03 9.10
N ALA A 179 16.76 -0.52 10.23
CA ALA A 179 17.42 -1.82 10.30
C ALA A 179 16.50 -2.93 9.78
N ASN A 180 15.24 -2.98 10.25
CA ASN A 180 14.28 -3.98 9.81
C ASN A 180 14.05 -3.93 8.29
N ILE A 181 13.92 -2.73 7.72
CA ILE A 181 13.75 -2.53 6.28
C ILE A 181 15.01 -2.95 5.51
N ALA A 182 16.17 -2.44 5.93
CA ALA A 182 17.45 -2.64 5.24
C ALA A 182 17.83 -4.12 5.18
N PHE A 183 17.66 -4.85 6.28
CA PHE A 183 17.97 -6.28 6.35
C PHE A 183 16.93 -7.16 5.65
N SER A 184 15.63 -6.80 5.71
CA SER A 184 14.59 -7.52 4.95
C SER A 184 14.75 -7.36 3.44
N THR A 185 15.16 -6.17 2.98
CA THR A 185 15.36 -5.87 1.56
C THR A 185 16.75 -6.23 1.04
N LYS A 186 17.71 -6.46 1.96
CA LYS A 186 19.17 -6.55 1.70
C LYS A 186 19.76 -5.27 1.08
N ARG A 187 19.10 -4.11 1.21
CA ARG A 187 19.62 -2.78 0.85
C ARG A 187 20.24 -2.13 2.07
N LEU A 188 21.53 -2.42 2.28
CA LEU A 188 22.22 -2.05 3.53
C LEU A 188 23.02 -0.74 3.43
N ASP A 189 23.27 -0.21 2.23
CA ASP A 189 24.29 0.82 2.04
C ASP A 189 23.97 2.13 2.76
N GLY A 190 22.75 2.67 2.59
CA GLY A 190 22.31 3.89 3.29
C GLY A 190 22.29 3.73 4.81
N PHE A 191 21.74 2.61 5.29
CA PHE A 191 21.70 2.29 6.71
C PHE A 191 23.11 2.13 7.30
N CYS A 192 24.02 1.44 6.61
CA CYS A 192 25.37 1.21 7.09
C CYS A 192 26.20 2.50 7.14
N ASN A 193 26.08 3.38 6.15
CA ASN A 193 26.72 4.69 6.19
C ASN A 193 26.31 5.45 7.46
N MET A 194 25.01 5.44 7.77
CA MET A 194 24.49 6.09 8.97
C MET A 194 24.99 5.41 10.26
N ILE A 195 24.94 4.08 10.37
CA ILE A 195 25.33 3.37 11.61
C ILE A 195 26.81 3.58 11.95
N LEU A 196 27.67 3.65 10.94
CA LEU A 196 29.10 3.81 11.13
C LEU A 196 29.49 5.22 11.59
N GLU A 197 28.73 6.24 11.19
CA GLU A 197 28.91 7.63 11.63
C GLU A 197 28.52 7.86 13.11
N ARG A 198 27.76 6.93 13.70
CA ARG A 198 27.31 7.02 15.10
C ARG A 198 28.27 6.33 16.08
N PRO A 199 28.26 6.75 17.37
CA PRO A 199 28.82 5.95 18.44
C PRO A 199 28.21 4.54 18.49
N SER A 200 28.96 3.58 19.01
CA SER A 200 28.45 2.21 19.18
C SER A 200 27.33 2.19 20.23
N GLU A 201 26.17 1.66 19.85
CA GLU A 201 25.00 1.51 20.70
C GLU A 201 24.71 0.01 20.91
N LYS A 202 24.33 -0.39 22.12
CA LYS A 202 24.12 -1.80 22.49
C LYS A 202 23.09 -2.51 21.59
N ASN A 203 22.05 -1.82 21.13
CA ASN A 203 21.02 -2.39 20.27
C ASN A 203 21.49 -2.61 18.81
N PHE A 204 22.61 -1.98 18.41
CA PHE A 204 23.12 -2.00 17.04
C PHE A 204 24.50 -2.68 16.90
N LEU A 205 24.93 -3.48 17.88
CA LEU A 205 26.24 -4.14 17.85
C LEU A 205 26.39 -5.09 16.64
N MET A 206 25.41 -5.95 16.39
CA MET A 206 25.37 -6.84 15.22
C MET A 206 25.41 -6.04 13.91
N HIS A 207 24.55 -5.03 13.83
CA HIS A 207 24.43 -4.13 12.69
C HIS A 207 25.77 -3.46 12.38
N ARG A 208 26.46 -2.95 13.41
CA ARG A 208 27.76 -2.30 13.28
C ARG A 208 28.84 -3.26 12.76
N ILE A 209 28.92 -4.49 13.30
CA ILE A 209 29.88 -5.50 12.82
C ILE A 209 29.64 -5.79 11.32
N ILE A 210 28.37 -6.02 10.95
CA ILE A 210 27.98 -6.29 9.55
C ILE A 210 28.36 -5.11 8.66
N CYS A 211 28.06 -3.88 9.09
CA CYS A 211 28.35 -2.67 8.33
C CYS A 211 29.85 -2.38 8.20
N LEU A 212 30.66 -2.63 9.23
CA LEU A 212 32.13 -2.51 9.16
C LEU A 212 32.70 -3.44 8.08
N ALA A 213 32.29 -4.72 8.10
CA ALA A 213 32.71 -5.69 7.09
C ALA A 213 32.28 -5.27 5.67
N ARG A 214 31.03 -4.80 5.51
CA ARG A 214 30.52 -4.30 4.23
C ARG A 214 31.25 -3.07 3.70
N SER A 215 31.70 -2.19 4.59
CA SER A 215 32.52 -1.02 4.24
C SER A 215 33.97 -1.39 3.85
N GLY A 216 34.36 -2.66 4.02
CA GLY A 216 35.70 -3.17 3.72
C GLY A 216 36.67 -3.16 4.91
N ASP A 217 36.25 -2.65 6.08
CA ASP A 217 37.07 -2.67 7.30
C ASP A 217 36.86 -3.96 8.10
N TRP A 218 37.33 -5.06 7.51
CA TRP A 218 37.24 -6.41 8.10
C TRP A 218 37.97 -6.50 9.44
N ASN A 219 39.09 -5.79 9.60
CA ASN A 219 39.84 -5.78 10.85
C ASN A 219 39.06 -5.10 11.97
N ALA A 220 38.41 -3.97 11.69
CA ALA A 220 37.54 -3.33 12.67
C ALA A 220 36.32 -4.20 13.00
N ALA A 221 35.74 -4.89 12.02
CA ALA A 221 34.62 -5.80 12.25
C ALA A 221 35.00 -6.96 13.19
N ALA A 222 36.14 -7.61 12.94
CA ALA A 222 36.67 -8.68 13.78
C ALA A 222 37.02 -8.20 15.20
N LEU A 223 37.65 -7.02 15.31
CA LEU A 223 37.97 -6.40 16.61
C LEU A 223 36.70 -6.07 17.40
N ALA A 224 35.68 -5.52 16.73
CA ALA A 224 34.40 -5.21 17.34
C ALA A 224 33.72 -6.48 17.88
N LEU A 225 33.66 -7.55 17.08
CA LEU A 225 33.15 -8.85 17.50
C LEU A 225 33.89 -9.38 18.73
N ALA A 226 35.23 -9.46 18.67
CA ALA A 226 36.03 -9.95 19.80
C ALA A 226 35.82 -9.13 21.08
N THR A 227 35.69 -7.80 20.94
CA THR A 227 35.45 -6.90 22.07
C THR A 227 34.08 -7.14 22.70
N TYR A 228 33.01 -7.17 21.90
CA TYR A 228 31.64 -7.34 22.38
C TYR A 228 31.40 -8.74 22.95
N SER A 229 31.99 -9.79 22.36
CA SER A 229 31.98 -11.14 22.93
C SER A 229 32.69 -11.19 24.29
N SER A 230 33.85 -10.54 24.42
CA SER A 230 34.65 -10.59 25.65
C SER A 230 33.97 -9.92 26.85
N ILE A 231 33.14 -8.90 26.62
CA ILE A 231 32.36 -8.21 27.66
C ILE A 231 30.97 -8.83 27.86
N GLY A 232 30.60 -9.85 27.08
CA GLY A 232 29.34 -10.58 27.21
C GLY A 232 28.12 -9.89 26.59
N ASP A 233 28.32 -8.89 25.73
CA ASP A 233 27.23 -8.22 25.00
C ASP A 233 26.78 -9.01 23.75
N ILE A 234 27.60 -9.97 23.29
CA ILE A 234 27.27 -10.96 22.27
C ILE A 234 27.40 -12.36 22.88
N ASP A 235 26.34 -13.16 22.84
CA ASP A 235 26.38 -14.54 23.31
C ASP A 235 27.04 -15.49 22.30
N LYS A 236 27.32 -16.74 22.74
CA LYS A 236 28.07 -17.72 21.96
C LYS A 236 27.37 -18.19 20.67
N ASN A 237 26.04 -18.20 20.61
CA ASN A 237 25.32 -18.61 19.40
C ASN A 237 25.37 -17.48 18.38
N LEU A 238 25.13 -16.26 18.82
CA LEU A 238 25.23 -15.07 17.97
C LEU A 238 26.68 -14.84 17.48
N GLU A 239 27.67 -15.05 18.34
CA GLU A 239 29.08 -14.99 17.98
C GLU A 239 29.41 -15.94 16.82
N ARG A 240 28.90 -17.18 16.85
CA ARG A 240 29.13 -18.15 15.75
C ARG A 240 28.55 -17.67 14.42
N LEU A 241 27.33 -17.13 14.44
CA LEU A 241 26.70 -16.56 13.24
C LEU A 241 27.53 -15.40 12.67
N LEU A 242 28.05 -14.52 13.52
CA LEU A 242 28.89 -13.41 13.11
C LEU A 242 30.28 -13.85 12.62
N ILE A 243 30.87 -14.88 13.22
CA ILE A 243 32.12 -15.48 12.71
C ILE A 243 31.89 -16.07 11.32
N ASN A 244 30.83 -16.86 11.10
CA ASN A 244 30.50 -17.41 9.79
C ASN A 244 30.29 -16.31 8.73
N TYR A 245 29.75 -15.16 9.14
CA TYR A 245 29.59 -14.01 8.26
C TYR A 245 30.93 -13.33 7.91
N LEU A 246 31.86 -13.22 8.87
CA LEU A 246 33.17 -12.59 8.67
C LEU A 246 34.19 -13.50 7.97
N ASP A 247 34.10 -14.80 8.22
CA ASP A 247 34.98 -15.83 7.69
C ASP A 247 34.16 -17.04 7.23
N HIS A 248 33.91 -17.09 5.92
CA HIS A 248 33.18 -18.20 5.29
C HIS A 248 33.86 -19.56 5.42
N GLU A 249 35.17 -19.63 5.69
CA GLU A 249 35.89 -20.90 5.87
C GLU A 249 35.71 -21.47 7.29
N ALA A 250 35.20 -20.66 8.24
CA ALA A 250 35.03 -21.09 9.61
C ALA A 250 33.96 -22.19 9.76
N GLU A 251 32.91 -22.15 8.93
CA GLU A 251 31.78 -23.11 8.88
C GLU A 251 31.32 -23.60 10.27
N LEU A 252 31.21 -22.67 11.24
CA LEU A 252 30.88 -23.02 12.62
C LEU A 252 29.44 -23.52 12.70
N GLU A 253 29.28 -24.72 13.26
CA GLU A 253 27.97 -25.31 13.52
C GLU A 253 27.11 -24.42 14.44
N ILE A 254 25.88 -24.11 14.05
CA ILE A 254 24.95 -23.34 14.89
C ILE A 254 24.13 -24.32 15.72
N LYS A 255 24.36 -24.32 17.04
CA LYS A 255 23.75 -25.32 17.95
C LYS A 255 22.28 -25.06 18.27
N ASN A 256 21.87 -23.80 18.25
CA ASN A 256 20.48 -23.41 18.49
C ASN A 256 19.92 -22.73 17.24
N GLU A 257 19.31 -23.50 16.35
CA GLU A 257 18.68 -22.96 15.13
C GLU A 257 17.41 -22.15 15.44
N GLU A 258 16.85 -22.23 16.66
CA GLU A 258 15.68 -21.44 17.06
C GLU A 258 15.97 -19.92 17.05
N ILE A 259 17.24 -19.51 17.16
CA ILE A 259 17.65 -18.11 17.01
C ILE A 259 17.27 -17.54 15.64
N CYS A 260 17.17 -18.39 14.62
CA CYS A 260 16.78 -18.01 13.26
C CYS A 260 15.27 -17.84 13.09
N LEU A 261 14.48 -18.22 14.10
CA LEU A 261 13.03 -18.01 14.17
C LEU A 261 12.68 -16.73 14.94
N GLU A 262 13.66 -16.07 15.56
CA GLU A 262 13.44 -14.75 16.12
C GLU A 262 13.05 -13.77 15.00
N GLU A 263 12.00 -12.98 15.23
CA GLU A 263 11.47 -12.02 14.25
C GLU A 263 12.37 -10.78 14.04
N GLN A 264 13.69 -10.94 14.15
CA GLN A 264 14.68 -9.89 13.90
C GLN A 264 15.33 -10.07 12.52
N PRO A 265 15.16 -9.11 11.59
CA PRO A 265 15.69 -9.23 10.24
C PRO A 265 17.19 -9.46 10.11
N VAL A 266 17.97 -8.88 11.03
CA VAL A 266 19.42 -9.08 11.09
C VAL A 266 19.81 -10.53 11.41
N LEU A 267 19.04 -11.24 12.26
CA LEU A 267 19.33 -12.62 12.61
C LEU A 267 19.03 -13.56 11.46
N VAL A 268 17.88 -13.42 10.81
CA VAL A 268 17.54 -14.22 9.61
C VAL A 268 18.54 -13.96 8.48
N TYR A 269 19.03 -12.73 8.33
CA TYR A 269 20.10 -12.41 7.39
C TYR A 269 21.39 -13.19 7.70
N LEU A 270 21.82 -13.24 8.96
CA LEU A 270 23.01 -14.00 9.38
C LEU A 270 22.81 -15.52 9.24
N CYS A 271 21.62 -16.02 9.53
CA CYS A 271 21.27 -17.42 9.35
C CYS A 271 21.30 -17.83 7.87
N ASP A 272 20.73 -17.03 6.97
CA ASP A 272 20.79 -17.26 5.51
C ASP A 272 22.25 -17.29 5.03
N PHE A 273 23.12 -16.44 5.59
CA PHE A 273 24.58 -16.49 5.35
C PHE A 273 25.24 -17.78 5.85
N SER A 274 24.77 -18.31 6.98
CA SER A 274 25.24 -19.58 7.56
C SER A 274 24.58 -20.81 6.91
N GLY A 275 23.80 -20.63 5.84
CA GLY A 275 23.11 -21.72 5.15
C GLY A 275 21.87 -22.25 5.87
N ILE A 276 21.45 -21.60 6.96
CA ILE A 276 20.26 -21.96 7.74
C ILE A 276 19.12 -21.07 7.30
N ARG A 277 18.14 -21.65 6.60
CA ARG A 277 17.00 -20.89 6.12
C ARG A 277 15.71 -21.45 6.70
N PRO A 278 15.02 -20.68 7.58
CA PRO A 278 13.70 -21.05 8.03
C PRO A 278 12.72 -21.23 6.87
N PRO A 279 11.72 -22.13 6.99
CA PRO A 279 10.67 -22.25 6.01
C PRO A 279 9.96 -20.92 5.76
N ASP A 280 9.71 -20.57 4.49
CA ASP A 280 9.07 -19.30 4.10
C ASP A 280 7.68 -19.10 4.77
N ASN A 281 6.98 -20.18 5.15
CA ASN A 281 5.68 -20.14 5.83
C ASN A 281 5.75 -19.87 7.34
N GLU A 282 6.94 -19.90 7.93
CA GLU A 282 7.18 -19.61 9.35
C GLU A 282 7.71 -18.19 9.58
N LEU A 283 8.08 -17.49 8.50
CA LEU A 283 8.65 -16.15 8.57
C LEU A 283 7.59 -15.05 8.36
N PRO A 284 7.72 -13.90 9.04
CA PRO A 284 6.95 -12.69 8.73
C PRO A 284 7.06 -12.29 7.26
N LEU A 285 6.01 -11.66 6.72
CA LEU A 285 5.89 -11.32 5.29
C LEU A 285 7.10 -10.54 4.73
N GLY A 286 7.70 -9.64 5.51
CA GLY A 286 8.86 -8.84 5.09
C GLY A 286 10.05 -9.68 4.62
N PHE A 287 10.24 -10.88 5.18
CA PHE A 287 11.34 -11.79 4.81
C PHE A 287 11.21 -12.38 3.41
N LEU A 288 9.99 -12.43 2.87
CA LEU A 288 9.75 -12.88 1.51
C LEU A 288 10.24 -11.86 0.47
N TYR A 289 10.68 -10.67 0.85
CA TYR A 289 11.07 -9.63 -0.13
C TYR A 289 12.20 -10.09 -1.04
N THR A 290 13.23 -10.74 -0.46
CA THR A 290 14.36 -11.28 -1.25
C THR A 290 13.96 -12.41 -2.19
N ASN A 291 12.79 -13.03 -1.98
CA ASN A 291 12.23 -14.03 -2.89
C ASN A 291 11.70 -13.44 -4.20
N LEU A 292 11.51 -12.12 -4.30
CA LEU A 292 11.11 -11.44 -5.54
C LEU A 292 12.24 -11.33 -6.56
N GLY A 293 13.49 -11.47 -6.13
CA GLY A 293 14.69 -11.31 -6.95
C GLY A 293 14.79 -12.28 -8.13
N ARG A 294 15.36 -11.83 -9.26
CA ARG A 294 15.52 -12.64 -10.48
C ARG A 294 16.47 -13.83 -10.33
N ASN A 295 17.35 -13.79 -9.33
CA ASN A 295 18.24 -14.89 -8.95
C ASN A 295 17.51 -16.05 -8.25
N LYS A 296 16.25 -15.86 -7.84
CA LYS A 296 15.43 -16.92 -7.23
C LYS A 296 14.64 -17.70 -8.29
N SER A 297 14.23 -18.92 -7.93
CA SER A 297 13.40 -19.74 -8.80
C SER A 297 12.07 -19.04 -9.12
N LEU A 298 11.52 -19.29 -10.31
CA LEU A 298 10.23 -18.68 -10.69
C LEU A 298 9.10 -19.06 -9.72
N ARG A 299 9.08 -20.30 -9.21
CA ARG A 299 8.10 -20.73 -8.20
C ARG A 299 8.20 -19.89 -6.92
N THR A 300 9.41 -19.68 -6.44
CA THR A 300 9.69 -18.85 -5.26
C THR A 300 9.22 -17.40 -5.46
N ARG A 301 9.52 -16.82 -6.63
CA ARG A 301 9.09 -15.47 -6.99
C ARG A 301 7.57 -15.34 -7.06
N ILE A 302 6.88 -16.33 -7.63
CA ILE A 302 5.41 -16.34 -7.69
C ILE A 302 4.82 -16.45 -6.28
N ASN A 303 5.28 -17.40 -5.44
CA ASN A 303 4.81 -17.55 -4.06
C ASN A 303 4.91 -16.23 -3.28
N ALA A 304 6.08 -15.57 -3.32
CA ALA A 304 6.28 -14.30 -2.65
C ALA A 304 5.38 -13.20 -3.24
N SER A 305 5.29 -13.11 -4.57
CA SER A 305 4.41 -12.15 -5.24
C SER A 305 2.94 -12.33 -4.85
N GLU A 306 2.46 -13.56 -4.70
CA GLU A 306 1.11 -13.84 -4.24
C GLU A 306 0.87 -13.29 -2.84
N GLU A 307 1.79 -13.51 -1.90
CA GLU A 307 1.64 -13.00 -0.53
C GLU A 307 1.69 -11.46 -0.44
N PHE A 308 2.59 -10.80 -1.16
CA PHE A 308 2.64 -9.33 -1.21
C PHE A 308 1.45 -8.71 -1.93
N VAL A 309 0.86 -9.39 -2.92
CA VAL A 309 -0.37 -8.93 -3.59
C VAL A 309 -1.59 -9.09 -2.67
N LYS A 310 -1.64 -10.14 -1.84
CA LYS A 310 -2.70 -10.30 -0.82
C LYS A 310 -2.65 -9.18 0.23
N SER A 311 -1.45 -8.81 0.67
CA SER A 311 -1.29 -7.73 1.66
C SER A 311 -1.44 -6.32 1.08
N GLY A 312 -1.55 -6.17 -0.24
CA GLY A 312 -1.60 -4.87 -0.93
C GLY A 312 -0.24 -4.17 -1.03
N ALA A 313 0.86 -4.85 -0.70
CA ALA A 313 2.21 -4.31 -0.82
C ALA A 313 2.69 -4.25 -2.27
N LEU A 314 2.33 -5.24 -3.10
CA LEU A 314 2.73 -5.35 -4.50
C LEU A 314 1.55 -5.14 -5.45
N ASP A 315 1.82 -4.48 -6.59
CA ASP A 315 0.84 -4.33 -7.67
C ASP A 315 0.50 -5.71 -8.30
N PRO A 316 -0.80 -6.07 -8.42
CA PRO A 316 -1.22 -7.30 -9.09
C PRO A 316 -0.58 -7.52 -10.47
N ALA A 317 -0.39 -6.48 -11.27
CA ALA A 317 0.19 -6.58 -12.61
C ALA A 317 1.59 -7.22 -12.60
N ILE A 318 2.36 -7.04 -11.51
CA ILE A 318 3.68 -7.66 -11.36
C ILE A 318 3.54 -9.18 -11.15
N LEU A 319 2.64 -9.62 -10.28
CA LEU A 319 2.33 -11.04 -10.09
C LEU A 319 1.83 -11.69 -11.39
N PHE A 320 0.90 -11.03 -12.08
CA PHE A 320 0.34 -11.55 -13.32
C PHE A 320 1.37 -11.58 -14.45
N SER A 321 2.35 -10.68 -14.44
CA SER A 321 3.52 -10.77 -15.32
C SER A 321 4.41 -11.97 -14.97
N ASN A 322 4.62 -12.25 -13.68
CA ASN A 322 5.39 -13.42 -13.23
C ASN A 322 4.74 -14.75 -13.66
N TYR A 323 3.41 -14.87 -13.61
CA TYR A 323 2.69 -16.05 -14.12
C TYR A 323 2.95 -16.35 -15.60
N LYS A 324 3.34 -15.34 -16.39
CA LYS A 324 3.54 -15.46 -17.85
C LYS A 324 4.99 -15.75 -18.27
N ILE A 325 5.94 -15.75 -17.33
CA ILE A 325 7.38 -15.83 -17.66
C ILE A 325 7.77 -17.15 -18.32
N LYS A 326 7.27 -18.28 -17.83
CA LYS A 326 7.65 -19.61 -18.31
C LYS A 326 6.44 -20.53 -18.32
N ARG A 327 6.44 -21.48 -19.26
CA ARG A 327 5.46 -22.58 -19.24
C ARG A 327 5.50 -23.32 -17.89
N PRO A 328 4.34 -23.66 -17.32
CA PRO A 328 4.24 -24.38 -16.06
C PRO A 328 5.04 -25.68 -16.08
N SER A 329 5.86 -25.91 -15.05
CA SER A 329 6.75 -27.09 -14.99
C SER A 329 6.03 -28.35 -14.48
N THR A 330 4.93 -28.20 -13.74
CA THR A 330 4.11 -29.29 -13.18
C THR A 330 2.64 -28.91 -13.16
N SER A 331 1.75 -29.86 -12.84
CA SER A 331 0.34 -29.59 -12.54
C SER A 331 0.16 -29.15 -11.08
N GLY A 332 -0.83 -28.27 -10.82
CA GLY A 332 -1.28 -27.91 -9.47
C GLY A 332 -0.59 -26.71 -8.82
N GLY A 333 -1.19 -26.19 -7.75
CA GLY A 333 -0.69 -25.06 -6.97
C GLY A 333 -0.45 -23.81 -7.82
N VAL A 334 0.68 -23.12 -7.60
CA VAL A 334 1.03 -21.92 -8.38
C VAL A 334 1.09 -22.16 -9.89
N TRP A 335 1.41 -23.38 -10.30
CA TRP A 335 1.53 -23.72 -11.72
C TRP A 335 0.18 -23.90 -12.38
N ALA A 336 -0.87 -24.29 -11.64
CA ALA A 336 -2.24 -24.28 -12.14
C ALA A 336 -2.70 -22.85 -12.43
N ARG A 337 -2.46 -21.91 -11.50
CA ARG A 337 -2.75 -20.48 -11.73
C ARG A 337 -1.96 -19.91 -12.90
N ALA A 338 -0.66 -20.19 -12.97
CA ALA A 338 0.18 -19.76 -14.09
C ALA A 338 -0.34 -20.28 -15.44
N LYS A 339 -0.77 -21.54 -15.50
CA LYS A 339 -1.37 -22.15 -16.68
C LYS A 339 -2.63 -21.41 -17.11
N LEU A 340 -3.57 -21.21 -16.18
CA LEU A 340 -4.85 -20.54 -16.46
C LEU A 340 -4.65 -19.10 -16.93
N VAL A 341 -3.73 -18.36 -16.32
CA VAL A 341 -3.37 -17.00 -16.77
C VAL A 341 -2.84 -17.00 -18.20
N GLN A 342 -1.94 -17.93 -18.54
CA GLN A 342 -1.39 -18.04 -19.89
C GLN A 342 -2.47 -18.44 -20.92
N GLU A 343 -3.35 -19.36 -20.58
CA GLU A 343 -4.46 -19.79 -21.45
C GLU A 343 -5.48 -18.67 -21.68
N LEU A 344 -5.85 -17.94 -20.61
CA LEU A 344 -6.73 -16.78 -20.73
C LEU A 344 -6.09 -15.68 -21.59
N ASP A 345 -4.81 -15.37 -21.37
CA ASP A 345 -4.12 -14.34 -22.13
C ASP A 345 -4.05 -14.69 -23.62
N GLN A 346 -3.77 -15.95 -23.97
CA GLN A 346 -3.84 -16.44 -25.34
C GLN A 346 -5.23 -16.23 -25.94
N LYS A 347 -6.30 -16.62 -25.23
CA LYS A 347 -7.68 -16.50 -25.71
C LYS A 347 -8.11 -15.06 -25.93
N PHE A 348 -7.78 -14.16 -24.99
CA PHE A 348 -8.10 -12.74 -25.13
C PHE A 348 -7.34 -12.05 -26.27
N ASN A 349 -6.23 -12.63 -26.73
CA ASN A 349 -5.43 -12.10 -27.83
C ASN A 349 -5.78 -12.71 -29.20
N MET A 350 -6.71 -13.67 -29.26
CA MET A 350 -7.21 -14.22 -30.53
C MET A 350 -8.27 -13.29 -31.14
N GLU A 351 -8.24 -13.11 -32.46
CA GLU A 351 -9.28 -12.37 -33.18
C GLU A 351 -10.65 -13.06 -33.07
N GLU A 352 -10.64 -14.40 -33.12
CA GLU A 352 -11.81 -15.25 -32.92
C GLU A 352 -11.51 -16.29 -31.84
N TYR A 353 -12.39 -16.39 -30.84
CA TYR A 353 -12.31 -17.40 -29.79
C TYR A 353 -13.65 -18.11 -29.63
N GLU A 354 -13.60 -19.39 -29.28
CA GLU A 354 -14.81 -20.10 -28.88
C GLU A 354 -15.30 -19.55 -27.53
N GLN A 355 -16.45 -18.87 -27.55
CA GLN A 355 -17.00 -18.18 -26.39
C GLN A 355 -17.17 -19.09 -25.17
N LEU A 356 -17.73 -20.28 -25.36
CA LEU A 356 -17.97 -21.23 -24.26
C LEU A 356 -16.66 -21.71 -23.64
N ASP A 357 -15.62 -21.87 -24.44
CA ASP A 357 -14.30 -22.28 -23.97
C ASP A 357 -13.60 -21.18 -23.16
N LEU A 358 -13.71 -19.91 -23.58
CA LEU A 358 -13.27 -18.76 -22.77
C LEU A 358 -13.99 -18.72 -21.42
N LEU A 359 -15.32 -18.87 -21.41
CA LEU A 359 -16.13 -18.81 -20.20
C LEU A 359 -15.84 -19.97 -19.24
N ARG A 360 -15.56 -21.17 -19.76
CA ARG A 360 -15.08 -22.31 -18.96
C ARG A 360 -13.73 -22.02 -18.31
N ASN A 361 -12.77 -21.48 -19.06
CA ASN A 361 -11.47 -21.10 -18.51
C ASN A 361 -11.56 -19.97 -17.47
N LEU A 362 -12.45 -18.99 -17.68
CA LEU A 362 -12.74 -17.97 -16.66
C LEU A 362 -13.31 -18.59 -15.40
N SER A 363 -14.24 -19.54 -15.52
CA SER A 363 -14.80 -20.26 -14.37
C SER A 363 -13.73 -21.04 -13.58
N LEU A 364 -12.81 -21.71 -14.28
CA LEU A 364 -11.67 -22.38 -13.63
C LEU A 364 -10.73 -21.38 -12.94
N ALA A 365 -10.46 -20.23 -13.56
CA ALA A 365 -9.68 -19.17 -12.93
C ALA A 365 -10.36 -18.62 -11.68
N VAL A 366 -11.68 -18.39 -11.72
CA VAL A 366 -12.45 -17.99 -10.53
C VAL A 366 -12.21 -18.97 -9.38
N GLN A 367 -12.34 -20.28 -9.63
CA GLN A 367 -12.15 -21.31 -8.60
C GLN A 367 -10.73 -21.27 -8.02
N GLU A 368 -9.70 -21.28 -8.89
CA GLU A 368 -8.29 -21.32 -8.46
C GLU A 368 -7.85 -20.05 -7.72
N PHE A 369 -8.28 -18.88 -8.17
CA PHE A 369 -7.93 -17.61 -7.52
C PHE A 369 -8.74 -17.35 -6.24
N MET A 370 -9.97 -17.86 -6.16
CA MET A 370 -10.77 -17.80 -4.93
C MET A 370 -10.14 -18.63 -3.80
N GLN A 371 -9.66 -19.84 -4.10
CA GLN A 371 -9.04 -20.75 -3.12
C GLN A 371 -7.80 -20.17 -2.43
N VAL A 372 -7.12 -19.21 -3.07
CA VAL A 372 -5.92 -18.57 -2.52
C VAL A 372 -6.11 -17.09 -2.21
N HIS A 373 -7.35 -16.59 -2.15
CA HIS A 373 -7.66 -15.19 -1.82
C HIS A 373 -7.02 -14.16 -2.77
N LEU A 374 -7.01 -14.47 -4.07
CA LEU A 374 -6.47 -13.60 -5.13
C LEU A 374 -7.52 -13.21 -6.19
N LEU A 375 -8.80 -13.49 -5.96
CA LEU A 375 -9.86 -13.27 -6.95
C LEU A 375 -10.08 -11.77 -7.24
N ALA A 376 -10.02 -10.91 -6.23
CA ALA A 376 -10.15 -9.46 -6.42
C ALA A 376 -9.01 -8.90 -7.30
N GLN A 377 -7.80 -9.42 -7.11
CA GLN A 377 -6.61 -9.04 -7.87
C GLN A 377 -6.63 -9.59 -9.30
N PHE A 378 -7.16 -10.80 -9.47
CA PHE A 378 -7.48 -11.34 -10.80
C PHE A 378 -8.47 -10.45 -11.54
N ALA A 379 -9.58 -10.09 -10.89
CA ALA A 379 -10.57 -9.18 -11.48
C ALA A 379 -9.96 -7.81 -11.80
N ASN A 380 -9.12 -7.26 -10.93
CA ASN A 380 -8.42 -6.00 -11.17
C ASN A 380 -7.53 -6.03 -12.43
N VAL A 381 -6.84 -7.15 -12.70
CA VAL A 381 -5.96 -7.27 -13.89
C VAL A 381 -6.74 -7.59 -15.17
N TYR A 382 -7.80 -8.39 -15.09
CA TYR A 382 -8.55 -8.84 -16.26
C TYR A 382 -9.85 -8.08 -16.52
N GLY A 383 -10.27 -7.16 -15.65
CA GLY A 383 -11.55 -6.46 -15.69
C GLY A 383 -11.87 -5.85 -17.05
N GLU A 384 -10.95 -5.07 -17.60
CA GLU A 384 -11.10 -4.42 -18.91
C GLU A 384 -11.30 -5.45 -20.06
N LYS A 385 -10.57 -6.57 -20.00
CA LYS A 385 -10.70 -7.67 -20.99
C LYS A 385 -12.04 -8.40 -20.83
N ILE A 386 -12.46 -8.65 -19.59
CA ILE A 386 -13.71 -9.35 -19.26
C ILE A 386 -14.94 -8.50 -19.65
N GLN A 387 -14.92 -7.19 -19.40
CA GLN A 387 -16.01 -6.27 -19.74
C GLN A 387 -16.31 -6.24 -21.26
N LYS A 388 -15.30 -6.52 -22.11
CA LYS A 388 -15.41 -6.53 -23.57
C LYS A 388 -15.96 -7.85 -24.14
N ILE A 389 -16.20 -8.86 -23.31
CA ILE A 389 -16.76 -10.15 -23.76
C ILE A 389 -18.18 -9.92 -24.27
N LYS A 390 -18.42 -10.25 -25.54
CA LYS A 390 -19.77 -10.20 -26.14
C LYS A 390 -20.54 -11.48 -25.80
N LEU A 391 -21.48 -11.40 -24.86
CA LEU A 391 -22.28 -12.54 -24.38
C LEU A 391 -23.46 -12.83 -25.31
N ASN A 392 -23.43 -13.97 -26.02
CA ASN A 392 -24.46 -14.38 -26.98
C ASN A 392 -24.92 -15.81 -26.69
N GLN A 393 -26.22 -16.03 -26.43
CA GLN A 393 -26.82 -17.37 -26.29
C GLN A 393 -26.12 -18.28 -25.24
N VAL A 394 -25.61 -17.72 -24.15
CA VAL A 394 -24.98 -18.48 -23.06
C VAL A 394 -25.93 -18.64 -21.86
N SER A 395 -25.60 -19.57 -20.97
CA SER A 395 -26.35 -19.75 -19.72
C SER A 395 -26.26 -18.48 -18.85
N TRP A 396 -27.37 -18.12 -18.20
CA TRP A 396 -27.44 -16.98 -17.27
C TRP A 396 -26.35 -17.04 -16.18
N LYS A 397 -25.91 -18.25 -15.77
CA LYS A 397 -24.83 -18.41 -14.79
C LYS A 397 -23.51 -17.79 -15.26
N TYR A 398 -23.16 -17.95 -16.53
CA TYR A 398 -21.94 -17.35 -17.08
C TYR A 398 -22.07 -15.83 -17.21
N GLU A 399 -23.25 -15.35 -17.60
CA GLU A 399 -23.49 -13.90 -17.69
C GLU A 399 -23.39 -13.25 -16.30
N GLU A 400 -23.94 -13.91 -15.27
CA GLU A 400 -23.84 -13.44 -13.89
C GLU A 400 -22.40 -13.51 -13.34
N MET A 401 -21.65 -14.57 -13.64
CA MET A 401 -20.22 -14.67 -13.31
C MET A 401 -19.42 -13.52 -13.92
N VAL A 402 -19.64 -13.22 -15.21
CA VAL A 402 -18.98 -12.11 -15.89
C VAL A 402 -19.37 -10.77 -15.26
N ALA A 403 -20.67 -10.58 -14.95
CA ALA A 403 -21.14 -9.37 -14.26
C ALA A 403 -20.46 -9.19 -12.89
N ALA A 404 -20.37 -10.26 -12.10
CA ALA A 404 -19.70 -10.27 -10.81
C ALA A 404 -18.21 -9.92 -10.91
N LEU A 405 -17.49 -10.45 -11.91
CA LEU A 405 -16.07 -10.13 -12.14
C LEU A 405 -15.85 -8.68 -12.58
N VAL A 406 -16.71 -8.15 -13.44
CA VAL A 406 -16.65 -6.73 -13.86
C VAL A 406 -16.92 -5.82 -12.66
N LEU A 407 -17.95 -6.12 -11.86
CA LEU A 407 -18.23 -5.40 -10.61
C LEU A 407 -17.05 -5.42 -9.65
N LEU A 408 -16.45 -6.60 -9.43
CA LEU A 408 -15.30 -6.78 -8.55
C LEU A 408 -14.07 -5.99 -9.03
N SER A 409 -13.91 -5.82 -10.34
CA SER A 409 -12.81 -5.05 -10.93
C SER A 409 -12.96 -3.54 -10.80
N GLY A 410 -14.16 -3.03 -10.48
CA GLY A 410 -14.48 -1.60 -10.47
C GLY A 410 -14.75 -1.00 -11.86
N GLU A 411 -14.84 -1.85 -12.89
CA GLU A 411 -15.14 -1.43 -14.26
C GLU A 411 -16.61 -1.03 -14.45
N ASN A 412 -16.87 -0.19 -15.46
CA ASN A 412 -18.22 0.28 -15.76
C ASN A 412 -19.16 -0.85 -16.23
N LEU A 413 -20.47 -0.70 -15.97
CA LEU A 413 -21.48 -1.73 -16.25
C LEU A 413 -22.01 -1.74 -17.69
N VAL A 414 -21.23 -1.27 -18.67
CA VAL A 414 -21.70 -0.94 -20.04
C VAL A 414 -22.39 -2.12 -20.75
N ASN A 415 -21.88 -3.35 -20.57
CA ASN A 415 -22.37 -4.54 -21.28
C ASN A 415 -23.17 -5.50 -20.39
N ILE A 416 -23.54 -5.09 -19.18
CA ILE A 416 -24.20 -5.97 -18.21
C ILE A 416 -25.70 -5.67 -18.19
N ARG A 417 -26.49 -6.66 -18.60
CA ARG A 417 -27.96 -6.61 -18.54
C ARG A 417 -28.42 -6.94 -17.12
N LYS A 418 -29.19 -6.06 -16.47
CA LYS A 418 -29.64 -6.28 -15.08
C LYS A 418 -30.49 -7.55 -14.94
N GLU A 419 -31.23 -7.93 -15.97
CA GLU A 419 -32.16 -9.06 -15.98
C GLU A 419 -31.48 -10.43 -15.81
N VAL A 420 -30.17 -10.50 -16.02
CA VAL A 420 -29.39 -11.74 -15.94
C VAL A 420 -28.92 -12.02 -14.51
N ILE A 421 -28.97 -11.00 -13.65
CA ILE A 421 -28.55 -11.05 -12.25
C ILE A 421 -29.71 -11.61 -11.42
N LYS A 422 -29.51 -12.82 -10.91
CA LYS A 422 -30.43 -13.62 -10.08
C LYS A 422 -29.92 -13.81 -8.65
N ASN A 423 -28.66 -13.56 -8.37
CA ASN A 423 -28.12 -13.63 -7.02
C ASN A 423 -28.27 -12.27 -6.32
N SER A 424 -28.72 -12.29 -5.06
CA SER A 424 -28.96 -11.07 -4.28
C SER A 424 -27.68 -10.27 -4.06
N ASN A 425 -26.56 -10.92 -3.73
CA ASN A 425 -25.27 -10.24 -3.49
C ASN A 425 -24.78 -9.52 -4.75
N VAL A 426 -24.89 -10.16 -5.92
CA VAL A 426 -24.50 -9.56 -7.21
C VAL A 426 -25.44 -8.40 -7.56
N ASN A 427 -26.74 -8.53 -7.30
CA ASN A 427 -27.70 -7.45 -7.51
C ASN A 427 -27.46 -6.26 -6.56
N THR A 428 -27.09 -6.52 -5.30
CA THR A 428 -26.71 -5.48 -4.34
C THR A 428 -25.44 -4.78 -4.80
N ALA A 429 -24.41 -5.51 -5.25
CA ALA A 429 -23.19 -4.93 -5.81
C ALA A 429 -23.47 -4.08 -7.06
N TYR A 430 -24.34 -4.57 -7.96
CA TYR A 430 -24.81 -3.80 -9.12
C TYR A 430 -25.51 -2.49 -8.69
N TYR A 431 -26.33 -2.55 -7.64
CA TYR A 431 -26.93 -1.35 -7.06
C TYR A 431 -25.86 -0.40 -6.52
N LEU A 432 -24.89 -0.86 -5.74
CA LEU A 432 -23.83 0.01 -5.24
C LEU A 432 -23.09 0.71 -6.38
N ALA A 433 -22.85 0.01 -7.49
CA ALA A 433 -22.15 0.52 -8.66
C ALA A 433 -22.97 1.51 -9.52
N SER A 434 -24.30 1.40 -9.55
CA SER A 434 -25.17 2.21 -10.43
C SER A 434 -26.10 3.19 -9.72
N GLY A 435 -26.33 2.96 -8.43
CA GLY A 435 -27.31 3.65 -7.60
C GLY A 435 -26.78 4.88 -6.88
N LYS A 436 -27.69 5.58 -6.20
CA LYS A 436 -27.34 6.71 -5.32
C LYS A 436 -27.00 6.20 -3.93
N ILE A 437 -25.72 6.26 -3.59
CA ILE A 437 -25.20 6.01 -2.25
C ILE A 437 -24.73 7.32 -1.62
N GLY A 438 -24.71 7.38 -0.30
CA GLY A 438 -24.30 8.58 0.43
C GLY A 438 -25.09 8.78 1.72
N TRP A 439 -24.48 9.49 2.66
CA TRP A 439 -25.10 9.72 3.95
C TRP A 439 -26.42 10.52 3.82
N GLU A 440 -27.52 9.94 4.30
CA GLU A 440 -28.84 10.57 4.33
C GLU A 440 -29.35 10.56 5.77
N ASN A 441 -29.47 11.76 6.36
CA ASN A 441 -29.84 11.93 7.76
C ASN A 441 -31.34 11.69 8.03
N ASN A 442 -32.19 11.75 7.00
CA ASN A 442 -33.61 11.53 7.14
C ASN A 442 -33.96 10.04 6.98
N GLU A 443 -34.51 9.42 8.03
CA GLU A 443 -34.84 7.99 8.03
C GLU A 443 -35.83 7.60 6.93
N LYS A 444 -36.85 8.43 6.65
CA LYS A 444 -37.82 8.15 5.57
C LYS A 444 -37.18 8.22 4.19
N LYS A 445 -36.28 9.19 3.96
CA LYS A 445 -35.58 9.33 2.68
C LYS A 445 -34.57 8.20 2.47
N SER A 446 -33.78 7.87 3.49
CA SER A 446 -32.81 6.75 3.41
C SER A 446 -33.51 5.41 3.17
N THR A 447 -34.61 5.13 3.88
CA THR A 447 -35.42 3.93 3.62
C THR A 447 -36.02 3.93 2.22
N LYS A 448 -36.45 5.10 1.71
CA LYS A 448 -36.93 5.22 0.32
C LYS A 448 -35.82 4.98 -0.71
N LEU A 449 -34.60 5.48 -0.47
CA LEU A 449 -33.45 5.26 -1.35
C LEU A 449 -33.12 3.76 -1.43
N ILE A 450 -33.08 3.09 -0.29
CA ILE A 450 -32.87 1.63 -0.23
C ILE A 450 -34.02 0.91 -0.96
N SER A 451 -35.29 1.30 -0.70
CA SER A 451 -36.45 0.56 -1.20
C SER A 451 -36.78 0.75 -2.68
N GLN A 452 -36.45 1.91 -3.27
CA GLN A 452 -36.69 2.20 -4.69
C GLN A 452 -35.95 1.25 -5.64
N HIS A 453 -34.90 0.59 -5.16
CA HIS A 453 -34.08 -0.30 -5.97
C HIS A 453 -34.50 -1.77 -5.90
N PHE A 454 -35.49 -2.09 -5.05
CA PHE A 454 -36.08 -3.43 -4.90
C PHE A 454 -37.19 -3.77 -5.91
N HIS A 455 -37.48 -2.93 -6.90
CA HIS A 455 -38.68 -3.14 -7.74
C HIS A 455 -38.73 -4.47 -8.53
N ASN A 456 -37.62 -5.22 -8.65
CA ASN A 456 -37.58 -6.54 -9.30
C ASN A 456 -37.07 -7.70 -8.43
N PHE A 457 -36.64 -7.44 -7.18
CA PHE A 457 -36.24 -8.47 -6.23
C PHE A 457 -37.15 -8.33 -5.02
N GLU A 458 -38.08 -9.26 -4.82
CA GLU A 458 -38.91 -9.27 -3.63
C GLU A 458 -37.99 -9.18 -2.40
N GLU A 459 -38.24 -8.20 -1.53
CA GLU A 459 -37.46 -7.83 -0.35
C GLU A 459 -37.16 -9.04 0.58
N TYR A 460 -37.91 -10.13 0.42
CA TYR A 460 -37.80 -11.40 1.12
C TYR A 460 -36.59 -12.27 0.71
N ASN A 461 -35.88 -11.97 -0.37
CA ASN A 461 -34.74 -12.78 -0.85
C ASN A 461 -33.35 -12.21 -0.50
N LEU A 462 -33.28 -11.12 0.27
CA LEU A 462 -32.00 -10.52 0.67
C LEU A 462 -31.35 -11.29 1.83
N THR A 463 -30.05 -11.55 1.69
CA THR A 463 -29.24 -12.09 2.79
C THR A 463 -29.07 -11.05 3.91
N LEU A 464 -28.59 -11.49 5.08
CA LEU A 464 -28.21 -10.55 6.15
C LEU A 464 -27.12 -9.58 5.68
N LEU A 465 -26.14 -10.08 4.90
CA LEU A 465 -25.06 -9.28 4.34
C LEU A 465 -25.60 -8.19 3.41
N ASP A 466 -26.53 -8.53 2.51
CA ASP A 466 -27.19 -7.56 1.62
C ASP A 466 -27.81 -6.42 2.42
N LYS A 467 -28.62 -6.75 3.45
CA LYS A 467 -29.31 -5.76 4.29
C LYS A 467 -28.31 -4.84 4.98
N ILE A 468 -27.25 -5.40 5.54
CA ILE A 468 -26.21 -4.64 6.25
C ILE A 468 -25.48 -3.69 5.31
N VAL A 469 -25.09 -4.15 4.13
CA VAL A 469 -24.40 -3.33 3.15
C VAL A 469 -25.31 -2.21 2.62
N LEU A 470 -26.59 -2.51 2.38
CA LEU A 470 -27.58 -1.51 1.95
C LEU A 470 -27.83 -0.45 3.01
N GLU A 471 -27.97 -0.84 4.27
CA GLU A 471 -28.11 0.11 5.39
C GLU A 471 -26.84 0.96 5.55
N ALA A 472 -25.66 0.35 5.41
CA ALA A 472 -24.40 1.08 5.43
C ALA A 472 -24.27 2.07 4.26
N SER A 473 -24.82 1.76 3.09
CA SER A 473 -24.75 2.61 1.87
C SER A 473 -25.38 4.00 2.03
N VAL A 474 -26.24 4.16 3.03
CA VAL A 474 -26.87 5.44 3.41
C VAL A 474 -26.32 6.02 4.73
N GLY A 475 -25.22 5.46 5.24
CA GLY A 475 -24.58 5.86 6.49
C GLY A 475 -25.37 5.47 7.75
N ARG A 476 -26.21 4.43 7.68
CA ARG A 476 -27.01 3.98 8.83
C ARG A 476 -26.24 2.97 9.67
N PHE A 477 -26.07 3.30 10.95
CA PHE A 477 -25.56 2.38 11.96
C PHE A 477 -26.65 1.41 12.45
N PRO A 478 -26.28 0.22 12.96
CA PRO A 478 -27.24 -0.74 13.50
C PRO A 478 -28.02 -0.15 14.67
N LYS A 479 -29.33 -0.39 14.72
CA LYS A 479 -30.21 0.12 15.79
C LYS A 479 -29.98 -0.57 17.14
N ASP A 480 -29.62 -1.85 17.10
CA ASP A 480 -29.51 -2.71 18.28
C ASP A 480 -28.13 -2.67 18.95
N ARG A 481 -27.19 -1.87 18.42
CA ARG A 481 -25.85 -1.73 18.99
C ARG A 481 -25.58 -0.30 19.41
N ILE A 482 -25.31 -0.15 20.71
CA ILE A 482 -24.79 1.10 21.25
C ILE A 482 -23.36 1.25 20.73
N LEU A 483 -23.11 2.29 19.92
CA LEU A 483 -21.75 2.66 19.53
C LEU A 483 -20.89 2.83 20.77
N SER A 484 -19.65 2.35 20.73
CA SER A 484 -18.70 2.58 21.81
C SER A 484 -18.58 4.07 22.11
N GLU A 485 -18.30 4.41 23.37
CA GLU A 485 -18.12 5.80 23.79
C GLU A 485 -17.00 6.48 22.98
N GLU A 486 -15.91 5.76 22.74
CA GLU A 486 -14.81 6.14 21.84
C GLU A 486 -15.29 6.55 20.44
N MET A 487 -16.12 5.72 19.82
CA MET A 487 -16.60 5.98 18.46
C MET A 487 -17.61 7.13 18.41
N ARG A 488 -18.46 7.24 19.43
CA ARG A 488 -19.40 8.36 19.56
C ARG A 488 -18.66 9.68 19.76
N ASN A 489 -17.61 9.66 20.59
CA ASN A 489 -16.74 10.81 20.79
C ASN A 489 -16.04 11.18 19.49
N SER A 490 -15.54 10.19 18.74
CA SER A 490 -14.88 10.45 17.44
C SER A 490 -15.81 11.12 16.43
N LEU A 491 -17.06 10.64 16.34
CA LEU A 491 -18.10 11.26 15.51
C LEU A 491 -18.47 12.67 15.96
N ASN A 492 -18.60 12.90 17.28
CA ASN A 492 -19.01 14.19 17.84
C ASN A 492 -17.91 15.25 17.78
N LEU A 493 -16.65 14.83 17.93
CA LEU A 493 -15.47 15.70 17.93
C LEU A 493 -14.84 15.85 16.54
N HIS A 494 -15.45 15.27 15.50
CA HIS A 494 -14.92 15.25 14.14
C HIS A 494 -13.48 14.70 14.07
N MET A 495 -13.14 13.75 14.94
CA MET A 495 -11.88 12.99 14.92
C MET A 495 -11.92 11.98 13.78
N ASN A 496 -11.79 12.52 12.57
CA ASN A 496 -11.96 11.78 11.32
C ASN A 496 -10.89 10.70 11.16
N GLY A 497 -9.67 10.95 11.63
CA GLY A 497 -8.56 10.02 11.50
C GLY A 497 -8.74 8.76 12.35
N ALA A 498 -9.06 8.93 13.64
CA ALA A 498 -9.34 7.81 14.54
C ALA A 498 -10.58 7.02 14.09
N LEU A 499 -11.63 7.72 13.64
CA LEU A 499 -12.82 7.09 13.09
C LEU A 499 -12.50 6.23 11.86
N LEU A 500 -11.63 6.72 10.96
CA LEU A 500 -11.20 5.99 9.77
C LEU A 500 -10.47 4.71 10.13
N PHE A 501 -9.44 4.78 10.98
CA PHE A 501 -8.69 3.58 11.38
C PHE A 501 -9.56 2.57 12.13
N LYS A 502 -10.49 3.04 12.98
CA LYS A 502 -11.48 2.17 13.61
C LYS A 502 -12.40 1.51 12.59
N ALA A 503 -12.87 2.26 11.59
CA ALA A 503 -13.70 1.71 10.52
C ALA A 503 -12.96 0.61 9.73
N LEU A 504 -11.69 0.83 9.39
CA LEU A 504 -10.86 -0.18 8.72
C LEU A 504 -10.71 -1.44 9.58
N ALA A 505 -10.45 -1.29 10.88
CA ALA A 505 -10.34 -2.40 11.80
C ALA A 505 -11.65 -3.21 11.90
N LEU A 506 -12.79 -2.51 12.02
CA LEU A 506 -14.12 -3.13 12.11
C LEU A 506 -14.53 -3.85 10.81
N ILE A 507 -14.21 -3.29 9.64
CA ILE A 507 -14.44 -3.97 8.36
C ILE A 507 -13.58 -5.24 8.28
N SER A 508 -12.30 -5.13 8.68
CA SER A 508 -11.36 -6.24 8.60
C SER A 508 -11.72 -7.41 9.53
N SER A 509 -12.20 -7.15 10.75
CA SER A 509 -12.63 -8.20 11.68
C SER A 509 -14.06 -8.67 11.40
N GLY A 510 -14.97 -7.74 11.15
CA GLY A 510 -16.40 -7.95 11.05
C GLY A 510 -16.83 -8.93 9.95
N GLN A 511 -16.05 -9.05 8.85
CA GLN A 511 -16.32 -10.02 7.79
C GLN A 511 -16.38 -11.48 8.31
N LYS A 512 -15.63 -11.80 9.36
CA LYS A 512 -15.50 -13.16 9.89
C LYS A 512 -16.13 -13.35 11.26
N SER A 513 -16.24 -12.28 12.06
CA SER A 513 -16.66 -12.37 13.46
C SER A 513 -18.05 -11.79 13.73
N ASP A 514 -18.30 -10.57 13.27
CA ASP A 514 -19.47 -9.78 13.69
C ASP A 514 -19.95 -8.87 12.55
N MET A 515 -21.09 -9.22 11.98
CA MET A 515 -21.71 -8.49 10.89
C MET A 515 -22.16 -7.07 11.29
N LEU A 516 -22.44 -6.81 12.58
CA LEU A 516 -22.76 -5.47 13.06
C LEU A 516 -21.52 -4.57 13.09
N ASP A 517 -20.34 -5.11 13.41
CA ASP A 517 -19.06 -4.38 13.27
C ASP A 517 -18.80 -4.03 11.80
N LEU A 518 -19.06 -4.97 10.90
CA LEU A 518 -18.96 -4.71 9.47
C LEU A 518 -19.89 -3.56 9.04
N GLN A 519 -21.15 -3.55 9.49
CA GLN A 519 -22.08 -2.45 9.20
C GLN A 519 -21.55 -1.11 9.70
N ILE A 520 -21.05 -1.08 10.95
CA ILE A 520 -20.53 0.13 11.58
C ILE A 520 -19.32 0.67 10.79
N GLY A 521 -18.38 -0.19 10.43
CA GLY A 521 -17.20 0.20 9.67
C GLY A 521 -17.57 0.74 8.28
N LEU A 522 -18.40 0.03 7.53
CA LEU A 522 -18.85 0.47 6.20
C LEU A 522 -19.65 1.78 6.23
N ALA A 523 -20.58 1.92 7.18
CA ALA A 523 -21.37 3.14 7.34
C ALA A 523 -20.51 4.35 7.72
N SER A 524 -19.40 4.12 8.43
CA SER A 524 -18.44 5.17 8.78
C SER A 524 -17.73 5.72 7.56
N LEU A 525 -17.31 4.87 6.61
CA LEU A 525 -16.74 5.32 5.33
C LEU A 525 -17.73 6.23 4.58
N VAL A 526 -19.01 5.86 4.55
CA VAL A 526 -20.06 6.67 3.91
C VAL A 526 -20.26 8.01 4.60
N ARG A 527 -20.28 8.04 5.93
CA ARG A 527 -20.40 9.30 6.71
C ARG A 527 -19.20 10.22 6.54
N MET A 528 -18.02 9.66 6.27
CA MET A 528 -16.80 10.41 5.99
C MET A 528 -16.70 10.87 4.53
N GLY A 529 -17.66 10.52 3.67
CA GLY A 529 -17.63 10.88 2.25
C GLY A 529 -16.72 9.99 1.39
N LEU A 530 -16.18 8.91 1.94
CA LEU A 530 -15.34 7.93 1.22
C LEU A 530 -16.22 6.95 0.42
N LEU A 531 -17.09 7.50 -0.43
CA LEU A 531 -18.13 6.75 -1.13
C LEU A 531 -17.56 5.72 -2.11
N GLU A 532 -16.46 6.05 -2.77
CA GLU A 532 -15.84 5.14 -3.74
C GLU A 532 -15.13 3.98 -3.04
N ASP A 533 -14.43 4.26 -1.94
CA ASP A 533 -13.81 3.22 -1.13
C ASP A 533 -14.86 2.29 -0.52
N PHE A 534 -15.95 2.85 0.02
CA PHE A 534 -17.11 2.06 0.45
C PHE A 534 -17.64 1.18 -0.68
N ARG A 535 -17.88 1.75 -1.87
CA ARG A 535 -18.44 1.03 -3.04
C ARG A 535 -17.58 -0.17 -3.39
N ILE A 536 -16.27 0.03 -3.54
CA ILE A 536 -15.34 -1.01 -3.96
C ILE A 536 -15.20 -2.08 -2.88
N ILE A 537 -15.03 -1.70 -1.60
CA ILE A 537 -14.87 -2.65 -0.49
C ILE A 537 -16.14 -3.46 -0.27
N ALA A 538 -17.31 -2.82 -0.25
CA ALA A 538 -18.59 -3.51 -0.06
C ALA A 538 -18.90 -4.45 -1.24
N THR A 539 -18.56 -4.03 -2.46
CA THR A 539 -18.67 -4.88 -3.66
C THR A 539 -17.77 -6.10 -3.55
N GLU A 540 -16.51 -5.92 -3.13
CA GLU A 540 -15.61 -7.05 -2.89
C GLU A 540 -16.21 -8.05 -1.90
N ILE A 541 -16.73 -7.59 -0.76
CA ILE A 541 -17.34 -8.46 0.25
C ILE A 541 -18.52 -9.25 -0.33
N LEU A 542 -19.45 -8.58 -1.03
CA LEU A 542 -20.63 -9.21 -1.63
C LEU A 542 -20.27 -10.25 -2.69
N ILE A 543 -19.35 -9.90 -3.60
CA ILE A 543 -18.95 -10.77 -4.71
C ILE A 543 -18.12 -11.96 -4.22
N MET A 544 -17.28 -11.78 -3.19
CA MET A 544 -16.54 -12.89 -2.59
C MET A 544 -17.51 -13.88 -1.90
N GLU A 545 -18.55 -13.39 -1.24
CA GLU A 545 -19.60 -14.25 -0.65
C GLU A 545 -20.42 -14.97 -1.72
N TYR A 546 -20.69 -14.32 -2.86
CA TYR A 546 -21.32 -14.95 -4.01
C TYR A 546 -20.49 -16.12 -4.55
N PHE A 547 -19.19 -15.91 -4.81
CA PHE A 547 -18.32 -16.93 -5.37
C PHE A 547 -18.06 -18.09 -4.41
N ARG A 548 -18.04 -17.84 -3.09
CA ARG A 548 -17.91 -18.89 -2.07
C ARG A 548 -19.06 -19.90 -2.12
N ASN A 549 -20.26 -19.45 -2.46
CA ASN A 549 -21.47 -20.28 -2.46
C ASN A 549 -21.89 -20.76 -3.87
N SER A 550 -21.15 -20.38 -4.91
CA SER A 550 -21.49 -20.69 -6.29
C SER A 550 -20.67 -21.86 -6.83
N VAL A 551 -21.35 -22.79 -7.51
CA VAL A 551 -20.72 -23.85 -8.29
C VAL A 551 -21.06 -23.63 -9.76
N TYR A 552 -20.02 -23.47 -10.57
CA TYR A 552 -20.11 -23.19 -12.02
C TYR A 552 -19.75 -24.40 -12.84
#